data_AF-A0A9Q0YU32-F1
#
_entry.id   AF-A0A9Q0YU32-F1
#
_cell.length_a   1.000
_cell.length_b   1.000
_cell.length_c   1.000
_cell.angle_alpha   90.00
_cell.angle_beta   90.00
_cell.angle_gamma   90.00
#
_symmetry.space_group_name_H-M   'P 1'
#
loop_
_entity.id
_entity.type
_entity.pdbx_description
1 polymer ?
#
loop_
_entity_poly.entity_id
_entity_poly.type
_entity_poly.pdbx_seq_one_letter_code
_entity_poly.pdbx_strand_id
1 'polypeptide(L)'
;MIEVVTPNGGIMELYAPITAECITNEFPGHAIYRSRDLSSKPLLHNEELHVGQLYHLLPINTSSTALNNSTTKNSVFFYFIIQTYSLSHVA
;
A
#
# COMPACT_ATOMS: atom_id res chain seq x y z
N MET A 1 -3.04 -8.11 11.51
CA MET A 1 -3.36 -7.49 10.21
C MET A 1 -2.67 -6.15 10.09
N ILE A 2 -2.31 -5.76 8.88
CA ILE A 2 -1.77 -4.45 8.50
C ILE A 2 -2.90 -3.70 7.82
N GLU A 3 -3.11 -2.44 8.16
CA GLU A 3 -4.18 -1.65 7.54
C GLU A 3 -3.57 -0.53 6.69
N VAL A 4 -4.02 -0.38 5.46
CA VAL A 4 -3.56 0.66 4.54
C VAL A 4 -4.75 1.42 3.99
N VAL A 5 -4.83 2.71 4.30
CA VAL A 5 -5.83 3.61 3.73
C VAL A 5 -5.42 3.95 2.30
N THR A 6 -6.22 3.53 1.35
CA THR A 6 -6.05 3.84 -0.07
C THR A 6 -6.45 5.30 -0.37
N PRO A 7 -5.96 5.89 -1.48
CA PRO A 7 -6.32 7.25 -1.90
C PRO A 7 -7.82 7.41 -2.18
N ASN A 8 -8.53 6.31 -2.47
CA ASN A 8 -9.99 6.32 -2.67
C ASN A 8 -10.78 6.32 -1.35
N GLY A 9 -10.10 6.30 -0.20
CA GLY A 9 -10.73 6.28 1.13
C GLY A 9 -11.12 4.89 1.63
N GLY A 10 -10.88 3.83 0.85
CA GLY A 10 -11.05 2.44 1.30
C GLY A 10 -9.85 1.96 2.14
N ILE A 11 -10.08 0.98 3.02
CA ILE A 11 -9.02 0.33 3.79
C ILE A 11 -8.69 -1.00 3.13
N MET A 12 -7.41 -1.22 2.86
CA MET A 12 -6.84 -2.53 2.55
C MET A 12 -6.33 -3.17 3.81
N GLU A 13 -6.71 -4.41 4.04
CA GLU A 13 -6.21 -5.20 5.15
C GLU A 13 -5.26 -6.27 4.61
N LEU A 14 -4.02 -6.25 5.07
CA LEU A 14 -2.91 -7.08 4.57
C LEU A 14 -2.32 -7.95 5.69
N TYR A 15 -1.64 -9.02 5.29
CA TYR A 15 -0.90 -9.88 6.22
C TYR A 15 0.60 -9.59 6.10
N ALA A 16 1.29 -9.69 7.24
CA ALA A 16 2.74 -9.62 7.27
C ALA A 16 3.37 -10.96 6.84
N PRO A 17 4.62 -10.94 6.32
CA PRO A 17 5.41 -9.76 6.00
C PRO A 17 4.99 -9.14 4.66
N ILE A 18 4.88 -7.82 4.57
CA ILE A 18 4.69 -7.13 3.29
C ILE A 18 5.49 -5.83 3.29
N THR A 19 6.23 -5.57 2.22
CA THR A 19 7.05 -4.37 2.07
C THR A 19 6.26 -3.24 1.42
N ALA A 20 6.71 -2.00 1.64
CA ALA A 20 6.10 -0.85 1.01
C ALA A 20 6.12 -0.94 -0.52
N GLU A 21 7.21 -1.47 -1.11
CA GLU A 21 7.31 -1.69 -2.56
C GLU A 21 6.20 -2.57 -3.12
N CYS A 22 5.75 -3.60 -2.40
CA CYS A 22 4.76 -4.55 -2.89
C CYS A 22 3.41 -3.85 -3.14
N ILE A 23 3.15 -2.79 -2.37
CA ILE A 23 1.96 -1.95 -2.51
C ILE A 23 2.26 -0.79 -3.46
N THR A 24 3.36 -0.05 -3.32
CA THR A 24 3.64 1.13 -4.16
C THR A 24 3.91 0.79 -5.62
N ASN A 25 4.38 -0.42 -5.93
CA ASN A 25 4.52 -0.90 -7.31
C ASN A 25 3.17 -1.00 -8.03
N GLU A 26 2.08 -1.24 -7.28
CA GLU A 26 0.71 -1.27 -7.82
C GLU A 26 0.08 0.11 -7.94
N PHE A 27 0.60 1.09 -7.20
CA PHE A 27 0.13 2.47 -7.20
C PHE A 27 1.25 3.42 -7.62
N PRO A 28 1.62 3.45 -8.91
CA PRO A 28 2.64 4.37 -9.38
C PRO A 28 2.26 5.81 -9.03
N GLY A 29 3.26 6.59 -8.61
CA GLY A 29 3.06 7.96 -8.15
C GLY A 29 2.50 8.08 -6.73
N HIS A 30 2.36 6.98 -5.98
CA HIS A 30 1.98 6.98 -4.58
C HIS A 30 3.09 6.43 -3.69
N ALA A 31 3.09 6.86 -2.43
CA ALA A 31 3.96 6.35 -1.39
C ALA A 31 3.14 6.05 -0.13
N ILE A 32 3.69 5.17 0.71
CA ILE A 32 3.08 4.81 1.99
C ILE A 32 3.65 5.71 3.07
N TYR A 33 2.78 6.20 3.95
CA TYR A 33 3.12 7.05 5.07
C TYR A 33 2.62 6.41 6.37
N ARG A 34 3.41 6.53 7.45
CA ARG A 34 3.00 6.07 8.79
C ARG A 34 1.91 6.95 9.42
N SER A 35 1.73 8.16 8.90
CA SER A 35 0.75 9.12 9.38
C SER A 35 0.19 9.91 8.21
N ARG A 36 -1.03 10.42 8.38
CA ARG A 36 -1.68 11.30 7.40
C ARG A 36 -1.02 12.69 7.32
N ASP A 37 -0.15 13.01 8.28
CA ASP A 37 0.57 14.27 8.29
C ASP A 37 1.52 14.39 7.09
N LEU A 38 1.34 15.43 6.27
CA LEU A 38 2.12 15.67 5.04
C LEU A 38 3.61 15.93 5.30
N SER A 39 3.98 16.19 6.55
CA SER A 39 5.37 16.34 7.00
C SER A 39 6.02 14.99 7.35
N SER A 40 5.23 13.91 7.38
CA SER A 40 5.74 12.56 7.60
C SER A 40 6.52 12.10 6.38
N LYS A 41 7.66 11.46 6.63
CA LYS A 41 8.45 10.85 5.57
C LYS A 41 7.73 9.59 5.06
N PRO A 42 7.75 9.34 3.74
CA PRO A 42 7.26 8.08 3.21
C PRO A 42 8.14 6.93 3.72
N LEU A 43 7.55 5.74 3.82
CA LEU A 43 8.29 4.51 4.06
C LEU A 43 9.26 4.25 2.89
N LEU A 44 10.42 3.68 3.22
CA LEU A 44 11.34 3.21 2.20
C LEU A 44 10.74 2.00 1.48
N HIS A 45 11.07 1.84 0.20
CA HIS A 45 10.58 0.72 -0.63
C HIS A 45 10.77 -0.65 0.04
N ASN A 46 11.94 -0.86 0.65
CA ASN A 46 12.31 -2.12 1.30
C ASN A 46 11.86 -2.18 2.78
N GLU A 47 11.13 -1.18 3.28
CA GLU A 47 10.63 -1.19 4.65
C GLU A 47 9.37 -2.07 4.73
N GLU A 48 9.36 -2.99 5.70
CA GLU A 48 8.22 -3.84 5.98
C GLU A 48 7.14 -3.10 6.76
N LEU A 49 5.88 -3.35 6.40
CA LEU A 49 4.74 -2.88 7.16
C LEU A 49 4.51 -3.83 8.34
N HIS A 50 4.20 -3.25 9.49
CA HIS A 50 4.04 -3.99 10.73
C HIS A 50 2.56 -4.21 11.07
N VAL A 51 2.27 -5.41 11.57
CA VAL A 51 0.93 -5.77 12.06
C VAL A 51 0.49 -4.82 13.17
N GLY A 52 -0.78 -4.41 13.13
CA GLY A 52 -1.36 -3.50 14.12
C GLY A 52 -0.99 -2.05 13.90
N GLN A 53 -0.41 -1.71 12.74
CA GLN A 53 -0.17 -0.33 12.33
C GLN A 53 -1.07 0.03 11.15
N LEU A 54 -1.54 1.28 11.18
CA LEU A 54 -2.30 1.90 10.10
C LEU A 54 -1.35 2.75 9.27
N TYR A 55 -1.39 2.54 7.96
CA TYR A 55 -0.62 3.29 6.99
C TYR A 55 -1.52 4.04 6.01
N HIS A 56 -0.99 5.06 5.38
CA HIS A 56 -1.71 5.88 4.41
C HIS A 56 -0.98 5.87 3.07
N LEU A 57 -1.67 5.45 2.02
CA LEU A 57 -1.17 5.53 0.65
C LEU A 57 -1.55 6.90 0.07
N LEU A 58 -0.57 7.79 -0.06
CA LEU A 58 -0.77 9.17 -0.51
C LEU A 58 0.02 9.42 -1.80
N PRO A 59 -0.46 10.32 -2.69
CA PRO A 59 0.29 10.69 -3.88
C PRO A 59 1.60 11.41 -3.51
N ILE A 60 2.68 11.05 -4.19
CA ILE A 60 3.96 11.74 -4.08
C ILE A 60 3.80 13.05 -4.87
N ASN A 61 3.97 14.19 -4.20
CA ASN A 61 3.85 15.50 -4.80
C ASN A 61 5.06 15.80 -5.71
N THR A 62 5.20 15.06 -6.80
CA THR A 62 6.05 15.42 -7.94
C THR A 62 5.13 16.02 -8.98
N SER A 63 5.36 17.27 -9.35
CA SER A 63 4.56 18.09 -10.28
C SER A 63 4.46 17.54 -11.71
N SER A 64 3.86 16.37 -11.88
CA SER A 64 3.61 15.72 -13.17
C SER A 64 2.30 14.94 -13.07
N THR A 65 1.21 15.66 -13.34
CA THR A 65 0.03 15.20 -14.07
C THR A 65 -0.16 13.67 -14.15
N ALA A 66 -0.89 13.10 -13.20
CA ALA A 66 -1.63 11.85 -13.40
C ALA A 66 -3.11 12.13 -13.14
N LEU A 67 -3.69 12.91 -14.05
CA LEU A 67 -5.11 13.03 -14.24
C LEU A 67 -5.67 11.63 -14.56
N ASN A 68 -6.61 11.19 -13.71
CA ASN A 68 -7.63 10.16 -13.94
C ASN A 68 -7.22 8.89 -14.70
N ASN A 69 -7.17 7.77 -13.98
CA ASN A 69 -7.76 6.52 -14.48
C ASN A 69 -8.22 5.69 -13.28
N SER A 70 -9.53 5.68 -13.04
CA SER A 70 -10.21 4.69 -12.20
C SER A 70 -9.85 3.29 -12.72
N THR A 71 -8.83 2.68 -12.11
CA THR A 71 -8.34 1.37 -12.52
C THR A 71 -8.84 0.33 -11.55
N THR A 72 -9.89 -0.38 -11.97
CA THR A 72 -10.45 -1.59 -11.34
C THR A 72 -9.49 -2.78 -11.51
N LYS A 73 -8.21 -2.63 -11.13
CA LYS A 73 -7.24 -3.73 -11.01
C LYS A 73 -6.86 -4.02 -9.56
N ASN A 74 -7.13 -3.06 -8.69
CA ASN A 74 -6.90 -3.09 -7.26
C ASN A 74 -7.48 -4.34 -6.59
N SER A 75 -8.76 -4.64 -6.80
CA SER A 75 -9.42 -5.77 -6.12
C SER A 75 -8.75 -7.12 -6.42
N VAL A 76 -8.49 -7.44 -7.69
CA VAL A 76 -7.97 -8.75 -8.11
C VAL A 76 -6.54 -8.98 -7.63
N PHE A 77 -5.69 -7.96 -7.65
CA PHE A 77 -4.31 -8.10 -7.19
C PHE A 77 -4.19 -8.13 -5.66
N PHE A 78 -5.04 -7.38 -4.92
CA PHE A 78 -5.06 -7.51 -3.46
C PHE A 78 -5.44 -8.92 -3.01
N TYR A 79 -6.42 -9.56 -3.67
CA TYR A 79 -6.69 -10.97 -3.42
C TYR A 79 -5.46 -11.85 -3.69
N PHE A 80 -4.68 -11.56 -4.75
CA PHE A 80 -3.47 -12.32 -5.07
C PHE A 80 -2.36 -12.18 -4.03
N ILE A 81 -2.12 -10.95 -3.54
CA ILE A 81 -1.17 -10.68 -2.45
C ILE A 81 -1.60 -11.41 -1.18
N ILE A 82 -2.86 -11.26 -0.75
CA ILE A 82 -3.39 -11.93 0.45
C ILE A 82 -3.25 -13.45 0.34
N GLN A 83 -3.58 -14.03 -0.82
CA GLN A 83 -3.51 -15.48 -1.04
C GLN A 83 -2.06 -16.00 -1.05
N THR A 84 -1.14 -15.31 -1.72
CA THR A 84 0.28 -15.73 -1.83
C THR A 84 0.98 -15.71 -0.47
N TYR A 85 0.71 -14.70 0.36
CA TYR A 85 1.25 -14.65 1.72
C TYR A 85 0.59 -15.65 2.67
N SER A 86 -0.68 -16.01 2.47
CA SER A 86 -1.34 -17.08 3.23
C SER A 86 -0.79 -18.48 2.94
N LEU A 87 -0.31 -18.75 1.73
CA LEU A 87 0.29 -20.05 1.37
C LEU A 87 1.73 -20.23 1.86
N SER A 88 2.46 -19.14 2.12
CA SER A 88 3.86 -19.21 2.58
C SER A 88 4.03 -19.60 4.05
N HIS A 89 2.93 -19.79 4.81
CA HIS A 89 2.95 -20.19 6.23
C HIS A 89 2.50 -21.65 6.47
N VAL A 90 2.53 -22.48 5.43
CA VAL A 90 2.25 -23.92 5.51
C VAL A 90 3.36 -24.71 4.80
N ALA A 91 4.59 -24.61 5.31
CA ALA A 91 5.69 -25.53 5.01
C ALA A 91 6.63 -25.63 6.21
#